data_AF-A0A258Z6A6-F1
#
_entry.id   AF-A0A258Z6A6-F1
#
_cell.length_a   1.000
_cell.length_b   1.000
_cell.length_c   1.000
_cell.angle_alpha   90.00
_cell.angle_beta   90.00
_cell.angle_gamma   90.00
#
_symmetry.space_group_name_H-M   'P 1'
#
loop_
_entity.id
_entity.type
_entity.pdbx_description
1 polymer ?
#
loop_
_entity_poly.entity_id
_entity_poly.type
_entity_poly.pdbx_seq_one_letter_code
_entity_poly.pdbx_strand_id
1 'polypeptide(L)'
;DGFCVGEPWNQRAVMGNVGKALITGYQLWQDGPEKVLGVQKSFALKYPETTKQMMEAVIEAGVWLDASWENRKEASKILSSKSYVNAPTDVIDNSMTGTYMFTNGVVTKMPYFNRFAKGAALYPYYSHGLWNVTQMIRWGQLDHAVDMKKVVESVYRPDLFAAAAKEVKYALPASPWKKESKFMDGVTFDPNKSVDYIFNAPIKSPKITKAALAKVNKWTVK
;
A
#
# COMPACT_ATOMS: atom_id res chain seq x y z
N ASP A 1 -14.22 -1.45 21.48
CA ASP A 1 -14.46 -0.74 20.21
C ASP A 1 -13.18 -0.15 19.65
N GLY A 2 -13.15 0.18 18.36
CA GLY A 2 -11.99 0.76 17.67
C GLY A 2 -12.28 1.06 16.20
N PHE A 3 -11.37 1.76 15.54
CA PHE A 3 -11.42 2.07 14.10
C PHE A 3 -10.03 1.88 13.47
N CYS A 4 -10.00 1.73 12.15
CA CYS A 4 -8.78 1.68 11.35
C CYS A 4 -8.86 2.76 10.28
N VAL A 5 -7.94 3.71 10.29
CA VAL A 5 -7.91 4.85 9.37
C VAL A 5 -6.48 5.31 9.12
N GLY A 6 -6.26 5.95 7.98
CA GLY A 6 -4.99 6.61 7.68
C GLY A 6 -4.79 7.91 8.48
N GLU A 7 -3.56 8.43 8.44
CA GLU A 7 -3.24 9.73 9.03
C GLU A 7 -3.90 10.89 8.26
N PRO A 8 -4.19 12.03 8.91
CA PRO A 8 -3.79 12.43 10.27
C PRO A 8 -4.83 12.12 11.36
N TRP A 9 -5.83 11.29 11.08
CA TRP A 9 -6.98 11.11 11.98
C TRP A 9 -6.64 10.38 13.29
N ASN A 10 -5.70 9.42 13.26
CA ASN A 10 -5.24 8.77 14.49
C ASN A 10 -4.49 9.77 15.38
N GLN A 11 -3.59 10.57 14.80
CA GLN A 11 -2.86 11.61 15.55
C GLN A 11 -3.83 12.65 16.13
N ARG A 12 -4.88 13.02 15.39
CA ARG A 12 -5.93 13.92 15.91
C ARG A 12 -6.67 13.31 17.11
N ALA A 13 -7.00 12.03 17.07
CA ALA A 13 -7.65 11.34 18.19
C ALA A 13 -6.74 11.24 19.43
N VAL A 14 -5.45 10.94 19.21
CA VAL A 14 -4.43 10.88 20.27
C VAL A 14 -4.24 12.25 20.92
N MET A 15 -4.03 13.31 20.13
CA MET A 15 -3.83 14.67 20.65
C MET A 15 -5.08 15.23 21.35
N GLY A 16 -6.27 14.87 20.87
CA GLY A 16 -7.54 15.25 21.48
C GLY A 16 -7.92 14.45 22.73
N ASN A 17 -7.11 13.47 23.16
CA ASN A 17 -7.42 12.55 24.26
C ASN A 17 -8.76 11.79 24.09
N VAL A 18 -9.21 11.57 22.86
CA VAL A 18 -10.45 10.82 22.55
C VAL A 18 -10.16 9.38 22.09
N GLY A 19 -8.89 9.00 22.05
CA GLY A 19 -8.44 7.66 21.72
C GLY A 19 -6.94 7.49 21.89
N LYS A 20 -6.47 6.26 21.68
CA LYS A 20 -5.05 5.90 21.63
C LYS A 20 -4.83 5.06 20.38
N ALA A 21 -3.69 5.21 19.73
CA ALA A 21 -3.32 4.28 18.66
C ALA A 21 -2.79 2.99 19.31
N LEU A 22 -3.27 1.84 18.83
CA LEU A 22 -2.84 0.54 19.35
C LEU A 22 -1.63 0.01 18.59
N ILE A 23 -1.69 0.08 17.26
CA ILE A 23 -0.69 -0.47 16.35
C ILE A 23 -0.76 0.28 15.02
N THR A 24 0.38 0.45 14.35
CA THR A 24 0.43 1.06 13.02
C THR A 24 0.33 0.01 11.91
N GLY A 25 -0.10 0.41 10.71
CA GLY A 25 -0.05 -0.45 9.53
C GLY A 25 1.36 -0.98 9.25
N TYR A 26 2.38 -0.15 9.49
CA TYR A 26 3.79 -0.55 9.39
C TYR A 26 4.16 -1.70 10.36
N GLN A 27 3.62 -1.70 11.58
CA GLN A 27 3.85 -2.79 12.54
C GLN A 27 3.08 -4.05 12.19
N LEU A 28 1.90 -3.92 11.56
CA LEU A 28 1.10 -5.06 11.09
C LEU A 28 1.76 -5.76 9.89
N TRP A 29 2.28 -4.99 8.94
CA TRP A 29 3.01 -5.49 7.79
C TRP A 29 4.03 -4.46 7.33
N GLN A 30 5.30 -4.72 7.62
CA GLN A 30 6.38 -3.84 7.16
C GLN A 30 6.52 -3.96 5.64
N ASP A 31 6.60 -2.82 4.94
CA ASP A 31 6.71 -2.77 3.47
C ASP A 31 5.46 -3.27 2.72
N GLY A 32 4.31 -3.39 3.41
CA GLY A 32 3.04 -3.73 2.79
C GLY A 32 2.52 -2.63 1.85
N PRO A 33 1.68 -2.98 0.86
CA PRO A 33 1.05 -2.02 -0.02
C PRO A 33 0.05 -1.15 0.73
N GLU A 34 -0.11 0.09 0.28
CA GLU A 34 -1.18 0.97 0.76
C GLU A 34 -1.87 1.63 -0.44
N LYS A 35 -1.73 2.95 -0.61
CA LYS A 35 -2.47 3.70 -1.62
C LYS A 35 -1.90 3.47 -3.02
N VAL A 36 -2.77 3.61 -4.01
CA VAL A 36 -2.41 3.45 -5.43
C VAL A 36 -2.83 4.68 -6.22
N LEU A 37 -2.06 5.00 -7.27
CA LEU A 37 -2.54 5.85 -8.36
C LEU A 37 -3.42 5.00 -9.28
N GLY A 38 -4.73 5.22 -9.22
CA GLY A 38 -5.71 4.52 -10.06
C GLY A 38 -6.31 5.45 -11.12
N VAL A 39 -6.36 4.98 -12.36
CA VAL A 39 -7.10 5.64 -13.46
C VAL A 39 -8.00 4.63 -14.16
N GLN A 40 -9.05 5.11 -14.82
CA GLN A 40 -9.86 4.23 -15.66
C GLN A 40 -9.05 3.70 -16.84
N LYS A 41 -9.26 2.43 -17.21
CA LYS A 41 -8.60 1.81 -18.37
C LYS A 41 -8.85 2.61 -19.67
N SER A 42 -10.07 3.09 -19.86
CA SER A 42 -10.45 3.93 -21.00
C SER A 42 -9.64 5.23 -21.08
N PHE A 43 -9.41 5.89 -19.93
CA PHE A 43 -8.57 7.08 -19.86
C PHE A 43 -7.12 6.76 -20.23
N ALA A 44 -6.55 5.70 -19.65
CA ALA A 44 -5.17 5.30 -19.93
C ALA A 44 -4.93 4.96 -21.41
N LEU A 45 -5.91 4.33 -22.06
CA LEU A 45 -5.85 4.02 -23.50
C LEU A 45 -6.03 5.26 -24.38
N LYS A 46 -6.89 6.20 -23.97
CA LYS A 46 -7.16 7.42 -24.74
C LYS A 46 -6.04 8.46 -24.61
N TYR A 47 -5.40 8.53 -23.44
CA TYR A 47 -4.36 9.51 -23.11
C TYR A 47 -3.09 8.83 -22.58
N PRO A 48 -2.39 8.04 -23.39
CA PRO A 48 -1.23 7.27 -22.95
C PRO A 48 -0.08 8.16 -22.44
N GLU A 49 0.25 9.24 -23.16
CA GLU A 49 1.32 10.16 -22.75
C GLU A 49 0.98 10.93 -21.47
N THR A 50 -0.27 11.40 -21.34
CA THR A 50 -0.73 12.03 -20.08
C THR A 50 -0.65 11.06 -18.92
N THR A 51 -1.03 9.79 -19.14
CA THR A 51 -0.95 8.75 -18.11
C THR A 51 0.49 8.51 -17.69
N LYS A 52 1.43 8.45 -18.65
CA LYS A 52 2.87 8.33 -18.40
C LYS A 52 3.39 9.51 -17.58
N GLN A 53 3.10 10.75 -18.00
CA GLN A 53 3.51 11.98 -17.31
C GLN A 53 2.93 12.11 -15.90
N MET A 54 1.68 11.65 -15.68
CA MET A 54 1.11 11.56 -14.34
C MET A 54 1.91 10.61 -13.44
N MET A 55 2.34 9.46 -13.95
CA MET A 55 3.20 8.54 -13.20
C MET A 55 4.58 9.15 -12.94
N GLU A 56 5.20 9.80 -13.92
CA GLU A 56 6.47 10.52 -13.77
C GLU A 56 6.39 11.55 -12.63
N ALA A 57 5.37 12.41 -12.65
CA ALA A 57 5.16 13.43 -11.62
C ALA A 57 4.97 12.84 -10.22
N VAL A 58 4.21 11.74 -10.09
CA VAL A 58 4.04 11.04 -8.81
C VAL A 58 5.34 10.40 -8.33
N ILE A 59 6.15 9.85 -9.24
CA ILE A 59 7.45 9.27 -8.91
C ILE A 59 8.41 10.35 -8.39
N GLU A 60 8.54 11.45 -9.10
CA GLU A 60 9.40 12.57 -8.70
C GLU A 60 8.95 13.17 -7.36
N ALA A 61 7.64 13.34 -7.15
CA ALA A 61 7.10 13.79 -5.87
C ALA A 61 7.45 12.82 -4.73
N GLY A 62 7.33 11.51 -4.96
CA GLY A 62 7.71 10.50 -3.97
C GLY A 62 9.21 10.52 -3.64
N VAL A 63 10.07 10.69 -4.66
CA VAL A 63 11.53 10.83 -4.48
C VAL A 63 11.84 12.10 -3.69
N TRP A 64 11.21 13.22 -4.02
CA TRP A 64 11.38 14.48 -3.31
C TRP A 64 10.95 14.37 -1.84
N LEU A 65 9.81 13.74 -1.57
CA LEU A 65 9.33 13.49 -0.20
C LEU A 65 10.32 12.67 0.62
N ASP A 66 10.97 11.67 0.03
CA ASP A 66 11.91 10.81 0.74
C ASP A 66 13.35 11.34 0.77
N ALA A 67 13.65 12.44 0.07
CA ALA A 67 14.99 13.01 0.00
C ALA A 67 15.44 13.60 1.35
N SER A 68 14.55 14.23 2.12
CA SER A 68 14.89 14.84 3.41
C SER A 68 13.65 15.01 4.31
N TRP A 69 13.87 15.17 5.62
CA TRP A 69 12.77 15.50 6.55
C TRP A 69 12.30 16.94 6.38
N GLU A 70 13.15 17.82 5.85
CA GLU A 70 12.84 19.20 5.50
C GLU A 70 11.79 19.24 4.38
N ASN A 71 11.94 18.41 3.34
CA ASN A 71 10.95 18.28 2.28
C ASN A 71 9.62 17.72 2.82
N ARG A 72 9.67 16.77 3.76
CA ARG A 72 8.46 16.29 4.46
C ARG A 72 7.76 17.39 5.25
N LYS A 73 8.51 18.25 5.95
CA LYS A 73 7.94 19.41 6.68
C LYS A 73 7.32 20.43 5.73
N GLU A 74 7.94 20.67 4.58
CA GLU A 74 7.35 21.51 3.53
C GLU A 74 6.04 20.89 3.00
N ALA A 75 6.04 19.59 2.72
CA ALA A 75 4.84 18.86 2.32
C ALA A 75 3.71 18.96 3.37
N SER A 76 4.02 18.82 4.66
CA SER A 76 3.05 19.00 5.74
C SER A 76 2.38 20.38 5.71
N LYS A 77 3.14 21.45 5.41
CA LYS A 77 2.61 22.82 5.28
C LYS A 77 1.69 22.97 4.07
N ILE A 78 2.02 22.33 2.96
CA ILE A 78 1.14 22.33 1.78
C ILE A 78 -0.17 21.63 2.12
N LEU A 79 -0.09 20.42 2.70
CA LEU A 79 -1.23 19.60 3.06
C LEU A 79 -2.13 20.23 4.14
N SER A 80 -1.56 21.01 5.07
CA SER A 80 -2.32 21.68 6.12
C SER A 80 -3.15 22.87 5.63
N SER A 81 -2.88 23.37 4.42
CA SER A 81 -3.61 24.54 3.91
C SER A 81 -5.09 24.24 3.62
N LYS A 82 -5.89 25.31 3.58
CA LYS A 82 -7.35 25.24 3.39
C LYS A 82 -7.78 24.54 2.09
N SER A 83 -6.92 24.57 1.07
CA SER A 83 -7.18 23.94 -0.22
C SER A 83 -6.97 22.42 -0.22
N TYR A 84 -6.41 21.85 0.86
CA TYR A 84 -6.13 20.42 0.99
C TYR A 84 -6.79 19.83 2.24
N VAL A 85 -6.01 19.28 3.18
CA VAL A 85 -6.55 18.56 4.35
C VAL A 85 -7.16 19.52 5.37
N ASN A 86 -6.66 20.76 5.42
CA ASN A 86 -7.11 21.78 6.37
C ASN A 86 -7.05 21.28 7.83
N ALA A 87 -5.93 20.64 8.17
CA ALA A 87 -5.63 20.17 9.53
C ALA A 87 -4.37 20.88 10.06
N PRO A 88 -4.24 21.06 11.39
CA PRO A 88 -3.04 21.65 11.96
C PRO A 88 -1.76 20.94 11.51
N THR A 89 -0.74 21.71 11.13
CA THR A 89 0.51 21.18 10.55
C THR A 89 1.23 20.22 11.51
N ASP A 90 1.20 20.51 12.81
CA ASP A 90 1.79 19.67 13.87
C ASP A 90 1.13 18.29 13.95
N VAL A 91 -0.18 18.19 13.72
CA VAL A 91 -0.89 16.90 13.62
C VAL A 91 -0.40 16.11 12.40
N ILE A 92 -0.19 16.77 11.25
CA ILE A 92 0.31 16.12 10.03
C ILE A 92 1.76 15.68 10.21
N ASP A 93 2.60 16.51 10.82
CA ASP A 93 4.03 16.26 11.04
C ASP A 93 4.30 14.96 11.80
N ASN A 94 3.44 14.60 12.75
CA ASN A 94 3.51 13.34 13.51
C ASN A 94 3.41 12.07 12.66
N SER A 95 3.05 12.18 11.39
CA SER A 95 3.03 11.06 10.44
C SER A 95 4.02 11.24 9.28
N MET A 96 4.47 12.47 9.04
CA MET A 96 5.29 12.82 7.88
C MET A 96 6.78 12.89 8.20
N THR A 97 7.16 13.12 9.46
CA THR A 97 8.53 13.49 9.86
C THR A 97 9.28 12.41 10.65
N GLY A 98 8.86 11.15 10.51
CA GLY A 98 9.58 10.00 11.07
C GLY A 98 9.38 9.78 12.56
N THR A 99 8.33 10.38 13.12
CA THR A 99 7.84 10.15 14.48
C THR A 99 6.44 9.56 14.44
N TYR A 100 5.93 9.12 15.58
CA TYR A 100 4.54 8.70 15.77
C TYR A 100 4.16 8.82 17.25
N MET A 101 2.93 9.26 17.57
CA MET A 101 2.41 9.20 18.94
C MET A 101 1.33 8.13 19.06
N PHE A 102 1.54 7.17 19.97
CA PHE A 102 0.53 6.18 20.34
C PHE A 102 -0.40 6.69 21.45
N THR A 103 0.18 7.46 22.37
CA THR A 103 -0.52 8.14 23.45
C THR A 103 -0.08 9.60 23.47
N ASN A 104 -0.98 10.48 23.92
CA ASN A 104 -0.69 11.90 23.97
C ASN A 104 0.57 12.18 24.81
N GLY A 105 1.43 13.06 24.31
CA GLY A 105 2.68 13.45 24.96
C GLY A 105 3.85 12.46 24.83
N VAL A 106 3.66 11.28 24.22
CA VAL A 106 4.74 10.30 24.03
C VAL A 106 5.08 10.17 22.55
N VAL A 107 6.15 10.84 22.14
CA VAL A 107 6.66 10.81 20.77
C VAL A 107 7.63 9.65 20.60
N THR A 108 7.31 8.73 19.70
CA THR A 108 8.14 7.57 19.36
C THR A 108 8.82 7.79 18.01
N LYS A 109 10.11 7.45 17.90
CA LYS A 109 10.82 7.47 16.61
C LYS A 109 10.31 6.33 15.71
N MET A 110 9.77 6.67 14.54
CA MET A 110 9.24 5.72 13.56
C MET A 110 9.56 6.17 12.12
N PRO A 111 10.84 6.17 11.71
CA PRO A 111 11.30 6.74 10.43
C PRO A 111 10.75 6.01 9.20
N TYR A 112 10.23 4.80 9.38
CA TYR A 112 9.71 3.96 8.30
C TYR A 112 8.18 3.87 8.26
N PHE A 113 7.48 4.65 9.09
CA PHE A 113 6.02 4.69 9.13
C PHE A 113 5.41 4.98 7.75
N ASN A 114 5.87 6.07 7.12
CA ASN A 114 5.51 6.45 5.76
C ASN A 114 6.77 6.44 4.88
N ARG A 115 6.77 5.63 3.83
CA ARG A 115 7.78 5.63 2.77
C ARG A 115 7.11 5.88 1.43
N PHE A 116 7.61 6.86 0.68
CA PHE A 116 7.00 7.23 -0.59
C PHE A 116 7.72 6.58 -1.75
N ALA A 117 9.05 6.62 -1.81
CA ALA A 117 9.85 6.14 -2.95
C ALA A 117 10.98 5.18 -2.57
N LYS A 118 11.58 5.30 -1.37
CA LYS A 118 12.68 4.43 -0.95
C LYS A 118 12.24 2.97 -0.86
N GLY A 119 13.14 2.06 -1.27
CA GLY A 119 12.88 0.61 -1.21
C GLY A 119 11.84 0.12 -2.21
N ALA A 120 11.71 0.78 -3.37
CA ALA A 120 10.72 0.47 -4.40
C ALA A 120 9.26 0.61 -3.93
N ALA A 121 8.99 1.50 -2.96
CA ALA A 121 7.66 1.68 -2.36
C ALA A 121 6.57 2.12 -3.37
N LEU A 122 6.95 2.83 -4.44
CA LEU A 122 6.02 3.24 -5.51
C LEU A 122 5.70 2.10 -6.50
N TYR A 123 6.53 1.06 -6.54
CA TYR A 123 6.44 0.07 -7.59
C TYR A 123 5.19 -0.81 -7.37
N PRO A 124 4.28 -0.93 -8.35
CA PRO A 124 3.03 -1.64 -8.18
C PRO A 124 3.23 -3.16 -8.34
N TYR A 125 3.75 -3.80 -7.30
CA TYR A 125 3.99 -5.25 -7.29
C TYR A 125 2.70 -6.05 -7.50
N TYR A 126 2.77 -7.07 -8.36
CA TYR A 126 1.67 -8.01 -8.51
C TYR A 126 1.47 -8.87 -7.26
N SER A 127 2.52 -9.18 -6.50
CA SER A 127 2.40 -9.92 -5.23
C SER A 127 1.54 -9.17 -4.20
N HIS A 128 1.64 -7.84 -4.16
CA HIS A 128 0.80 -6.98 -3.33
C HIS A 128 -0.68 -7.04 -3.75
N GLY A 129 -0.96 -6.87 -5.04
CA GLY A 129 -2.32 -7.01 -5.58
C GLY A 129 -2.90 -8.40 -5.34
N LEU A 130 -2.08 -9.44 -5.52
CA LEU A 130 -2.48 -10.84 -5.29
C LEU A 130 -2.81 -11.10 -3.82
N TRP A 131 -2.01 -10.58 -2.88
CA TRP A 131 -2.33 -10.68 -1.46
C TRP A 131 -3.69 -10.05 -1.14
N ASN A 132 -3.99 -8.87 -1.69
CA ASN A 132 -5.31 -8.24 -1.52
C ASN A 132 -6.45 -9.14 -2.01
N VAL A 133 -6.33 -9.72 -3.22
CA VAL A 133 -7.32 -10.66 -3.74
C VAL A 133 -7.48 -11.87 -2.80
N THR A 134 -6.38 -12.39 -2.23
CA THR A 134 -6.48 -13.48 -1.25
C THR A 134 -7.26 -13.09 0.01
N GLN A 135 -7.09 -11.87 0.52
CA GLN A 135 -7.84 -11.40 1.68
C GLN A 135 -9.31 -11.20 1.36
N MET A 136 -9.64 -10.70 0.16
CA MET A 136 -11.03 -10.57 -0.27
C MET A 136 -11.75 -11.93 -0.33
N ILE A 137 -11.06 -12.96 -0.82
CA ILE A 137 -11.59 -14.34 -0.82
C ILE A 137 -11.68 -14.90 0.60
N ARG A 138 -10.62 -14.73 1.42
CA ARG A 138 -10.56 -15.19 2.82
C ARG A 138 -11.75 -14.69 3.64
N TRP A 139 -12.17 -13.45 3.41
CA TRP A 139 -13.27 -12.80 4.12
C TRP A 139 -14.62 -12.85 3.39
N GLY A 140 -14.74 -13.67 2.34
CA GLY A 140 -16.03 -13.91 1.67
C GLY A 140 -16.57 -12.70 0.90
N GLN A 141 -15.71 -11.77 0.48
CA GLN A 141 -16.08 -10.64 -0.37
C GLN A 141 -16.27 -11.05 -1.83
N LEU A 142 -15.67 -12.18 -2.24
CA LEU A 142 -15.94 -12.84 -3.52
C LEU A 142 -16.80 -14.08 -3.27
N ASP A 143 -17.78 -14.29 -4.16
CA ASP A 143 -18.72 -15.40 -4.13
C ASP A 143 -18.45 -16.48 -5.20
N HIS A 144 -17.50 -16.24 -6.12
CA HIS A 144 -17.10 -17.17 -7.16
C HIS A 144 -15.58 -17.25 -7.31
N ALA A 145 -15.09 -18.42 -7.75
CA ALA A 145 -13.67 -18.64 -7.97
C ALA A 145 -13.17 -17.79 -9.16
N VAL A 146 -12.05 -17.11 -8.96
CA VAL A 146 -11.38 -16.29 -9.98
C VAL A 146 -9.95 -16.76 -10.19
N ASP A 147 -9.45 -16.62 -11.42
CA ASP A 147 -8.01 -16.70 -11.71
C ASP A 147 -7.36 -15.43 -11.14
N MET A 148 -6.76 -15.55 -9.96
CA MET A 148 -6.26 -14.41 -9.20
C MET A 148 -5.09 -13.72 -9.91
N LYS A 149 -4.21 -14.47 -10.59
CA LYS A 149 -3.11 -13.90 -11.37
C LYS A 149 -3.64 -13.07 -12.53
N LYS A 150 -4.58 -13.63 -13.29
CA LYS A 150 -5.19 -12.91 -14.42
C LYS A 150 -5.90 -11.63 -13.97
N VAL A 151 -6.61 -11.68 -12.83
CA VAL A 151 -7.27 -10.49 -12.27
C VAL A 151 -6.24 -9.41 -11.95
N VAL A 152 -5.19 -9.76 -11.19
CA VAL A 152 -4.18 -8.79 -10.76
C VAL A 152 -3.40 -8.19 -11.93
N GLU A 153 -2.97 -9.02 -12.89
CA GLU A 153 -2.25 -8.57 -14.09
C GLU A 153 -3.11 -7.71 -15.02
N SER A 154 -4.44 -7.75 -14.88
CA SER A 154 -5.34 -6.88 -15.65
C SER A 154 -5.54 -5.49 -15.04
N VAL A 155 -5.20 -5.32 -13.75
CA VAL A 155 -5.45 -4.10 -12.96
C VAL A 155 -4.15 -3.37 -12.63
N TYR A 156 -3.15 -4.09 -12.12
CA TYR A 156 -1.85 -3.51 -11.79
C TYR A 156 -1.03 -3.36 -13.08
N ARG A 157 -0.34 -2.23 -13.23
CA ARG A 157 0.40 -1.90 -14.46
C ARG A 157 1.87 -1.56 -14.20
N PRO A 158 2.67 -2.51 -13.66
CA PRO A 158 4.12 -2.32 -13.52
C PRO A 158 4.83 -2.10 -14.85
N ASP A 159 4.24 -2.51 -15.97
CA ASP A 159 4.73 -2.23 -17.32
C ASP A 159 4.64 -0.74 -17.67
N LEU A 160 3.50 -0.08 -17.36
CA LEU A 160 3.36 1.37 -17.56
C LEU A 160 4.25 2.14 -16.58
N PHE A 161 4.30 1.69 -15.32
CA PHE A 161 5.17 2.28 -14.30
C PHE A 161 6.63 2.21 -14.72
N ALA A 162 7.10 1.07 -15.26
CA ALA A 162 8.47 0.91 -15.73
C ALA A 162 8.83 1.87 -16.87
N ALA A 163 7.88 2.14 -17.78
CA ALA A 163 8.07 3.12 -18.85
C ALA A 163 8.27 4.54 -18.31
N ALA A 164 7.45 4.96 -17.34
CA ALA A 164 7.58 6.25 -16.67
C ALA A 164 8.86 6.35 -15.82
N ALA A 165 9.13 5.32 -15.00
CA ALA A 165 10.30 5.26 -14.12
C ALA A 165 11.63 5.39 -14.87
N LYS A 166 11.70 4.88 -16.11
CA LYS A 166 12.89 5.01 -16.96
C LYS A 166 13.20 6.47 -17.29
N GLU A 167 12.20 7.30 -17.58
CA GLU A 167 12.41 8.72 -17.93
C GLU A 167 12.93 9.52 -16.74
N VAL A 168 12.39 9.25 -15.55
CA VAL A 168 12.76 9.94 -14.30
C VAL A 168 13.88 9.22 -13.53
N LYS A 169 14.53 8.22 -14.17
CA LYS A 169 15.67 7.46 -13.63
C LYS A 169 15.41 6.80 -12.27
N TYR A 170 14.18 6.36 -12.02
CA TYR A 170 13.80 5.64 -10.81
C TYR A 170 14.15 4.15 -10.93
N ALA A 171 14.82 3.61 -9.91
CA ALA A 171 15.26 2.22 -9.91
C ALA A 171 14.09 1.23 -9.80
N LEU A 172 14.11 0.21 -10.64
CA LEU A 172 13.07 -0.83 -10.67
C LEU A 172 13.55 -2.11 -9.96
N PRO A 173 12.63 -2.84 -9.29
CA PRO A 173 12.93 -4.19 -8.81
C PRO A 173 13.10 -5.17 -9.97
N ALA A 174 13.80 -6.28 -9.72
CA ALA A 174 14.08 -7.30 -10.74
C ALA A 174 12.83 -8.08 -11.21
N SER A 175 11.83 -8.22 -10.33
CA SER A 175 10.57 -8.92 -10.64
C SER A 175 9.37 -8.15 -10.06
N PRO A 176 8.23 -8.12 -10.76
CA PRO A 176 6.98 -7.63 -10.19
C PRO A 176 6.33 -8.61 -9.20
N TRP A 177 6.88 -9.81 -9.09
CA TRP A 177 6.49 -10.82 -8.12
C TRP A 177 7.57 -10.97 -7.07
N LYS A 178 7.17 -11.03 -5.81
CA LYS A 178 8.05 -11.41 -4.70
C LYS A 178 7.25 -12.16 -3.65
N LYS A 179 7.96 -12.91 -2.80
CA LYS A 179 7.38 -13.40 -1.55
C LYS A 179 7.25 -12.22 -0.61
N GLU A 180 6.09 -12.07 0.01
CA GLU A 180 5.86 -11.04 1.02
C GLU A 180 6.09 -11.64 2.39
N SER A 181 6.80 -10.92 3.24
CA SER A 181 7.14 -11.32 4.60
C SER A 181 7.00 -10.12 5.53
N LYS A 182 7.44 -10.25 6.79
CA LYS A 182 7.36 -9.20 7.82
C LYS A 182 5.93 -8.79 8.19
N PHE A 183 4.98 -9.72 8.04
CA PHE A 183 3.72 -9.64 8.76
C PHE A 183 3.99 -9.80 10.26
N MET A 184 3.19 -9.15 11.10
CA MET A 184 3.32 -9.18 12.56
C MET A 184 3.29 -10.61 13.14
N ASP A 185 2.56 -11.52 12.50
CA ASP A 185 2.43 -12.91 12.92
C ASP A 185 3.55 -13.83 12.37
N GLY A 186 4.52 -13.27 11.63
CA GLY A 186 5.63 -14.01 11.04
C GLY A 186 5.27 -14.87 9.83
N VAL A 187 4.00 -14.92 9.41
CA VAL A 187 3.57 -15.72 8.26
C VAL A 187 4.15 -15.12 6.98
N THR A 188 4.65 -15.97 6.09
CA THR A 188 5.12 -15.56 4.76
C THR A 188 4.04 -15.83 3.72
N PHE A 189 3.77 -14.85 2.87
CA PHE A 189 2.92 -15.01 1.70
C PHE A 189 3.77 -15.33 0.47
N ASP A 190 3.57 -16.52 -0.06
CA ASP A 190 4.17 -16.98 -1.32
C ASP A 190 3.08 -16.95 -2.42
N PRO A 191 3.22 -16.15 -3.48
CA PRO A 191 2.26 -16.09 -4.58
C PRO A 191 1.88 -17.46 -5.15
N ASN A 192 2.87 -18.37 -5.24
CA ASN A 192 2.68 -19.73 -5.76
C ASN A 192 1.92 -20.66 -4.80
N LYS A 193 1.70 -20.23 -3.55
CA LYS A 193 0.90 -20.93 -2.52
C LYS A 193 -0.30 -20.11 -2.06
N SER A 194 -0.77 -19.16 -2.88
CA SER A 194 -1.84 -18.22 -2.54
C SER A 194 -3.16 -18.90 -2.14
N VAL A 195 -3.52 -20.03 -2.79
CA VAL A 195 -4.71 -20.81 -2.39
C VAL A 195 -4.52 -21.42 -0.99
N ASP A 196 -3.38 -22.06 -0.74
CA ASP A 196 -3.09 -22.64 0.58
C ASP A 196 -3.02 -21.58 1.67
N TYR A 197 -2.45 -20.41 1.37
CA TYR A 197 -2.39 -19.28 2.29
C TYR A 197 -3.78 -18.89 2.83
N ILE A 198 -4.81 -18.86 1.97
CA ILE A 198 -6.20 -18.57 2.38
C ILE A 198 -6.73 -19.66 3.33
N PHE A 199 -6.58 -20.93 2.95
CA PHE A 199 -7.24 -22.04 3.66
C PHE A 199 -6.46 -22.54 4.89
N ASN A 200 -5.17 -22.23 4.99
CA ASN A 200 -4.34 -22.50 6.17
C ASN A 200 -4.51 -21.43 7.25
N ALA A 201 -5.10 -20.27 6.93
CA ALA A 201 -5.39 -19.25 7.92
C ALA A 201 -6.33 -19.81 9.02
N PRO A 202 -6.04 -19.57 10.31
CA PRO A 202 -6.85 -20.12 11.40
C PRO A 202 -8.27 -19.53 11.40
N ILE A 203 -8.38 -18.23 11.13
CA ILE A 203 -9.65 -17.51 11.01
C ILE A 203 -9.85 -17.12 9.55
N LYS A 204 -10.97 -17.59 8.98
CA LYS A 204 -11.35 -17.39 7.58
C LYS A 204 -12.86 -17.64 7.44
N SER A 205 -13.49 -16.99 6.47
CA SER A 205 -14.90 -17.17 6.13
C SER A 205 -15.12 -17.12 4.60
N PRO A 206 -14.40 -17.94 3.80
CA PRO A 206 -14.53 -17.92 2.36
C PRO A 206 -15.89 -18.47 1.92
N LYS A 207 -16.52 -17.85 0.92
CA LYS A 207 -17.74 -18.36 0.25
C LYS A 207 -17.44 -19.41 -0.82
N ILE A 208 -16.16 -19.59 -1.17
CA ILE A 208 -15.67 -20.45 -2.24
C ILE A 208 -14.85 -21.58 -1.61
N THR A 209 -14.96 -22.80 -2.15
CA THR A 209 -14.19 -23.95 -1.63
C THR A 209 -12.74 -23.94 -2.12
N LYS A 210 -11.84 -24.57 -1.35
CA LYS A 210 -10.42 -24.75 -1.74
C LYS A 210 -10.30 -25.42 -3.11
N ALA A 211 -11.08 -26.47 -3.35
CA ALA A 211 -11.06 -27.21 -4.61
C ALA A 211 -11.50 -26.36 -5.81
N ALA A 212 -12.57 -25.56 -5.65
CA ALA A 212 -13.04 -24.66 -6.71
C ALA A 212 -11.99 -23.59 -7.05
N LEU A 213 -11.37 -22.99 -6.04
CA LEU A 213 -10.34 -21.97 -6.24
C LEU A 213 -9.06 -22.55 -6.86
N ALA A 214 -8.61 -23.73 -6.40
CA ALA A 214 -7.45 -24.42 -6.96
C ALA A 214 -7.63 -24.80 -8.44
N LYS A 215 -8.86 -25.13 -8.86
CA LYS A 215 -9.17 -25.49 -10.25
C LYS A 215 -8.83 -24.37 -11.24
N VAL A 216 -8.99 -23.10 -10.85
CA VAL A 216 -8.77 -21.93 -11.71
C VAL A 216 -7.45 -21.20 -11.44
N ASN A 217 -6.66 -21.64 -10.45
CA ASN A 217 -5.36 -21.06 -10.10
C ASN A 217 -4.23 -22.09 -10.26
N LYS A 218 -4.01 -22.55 -11.51
CA LYS A 218 -2.96 -23.55 -11.87
C LYS A 218 -1.67 -22.91 -12.41
N TRP A 219 -1.47 -21.63 -12.17
CA TRP A 219 -0.34 -20.86 -12.66
C TRP A 219 0.80 -20.85 -11.66
N THR A 220 1.98 -20.46 -12.13
CA THR A 220 3.13 -20.13 -11.28
C THR A 220 3.75 -18.80 -11.73
N VAL A 221 4.48 -18.16 -10.82
CA VAL A 221 5.21 -16.90 -11.05
C VAL A 221 6.66 -17.06 -10.62
N LYS A 222 7.55 -16.33 -11.29
CA LYS A 222 8.99 -16.32 -11.02
C LYS A 222 9.36 -15.28 -9.96
#